data_AF-A0A120FRZ0-F1
#
_entry.id   AF-A0A120FRZ0-F1
#
_cell.length_a   1.000
_cell.length_b   1.000
_cell.length_c   1.000
_cell.angle_alpha   90.00
_cell.angle_beta   90.00
_cell.angle_gamma   90.00
#
_symmetry.space_group_name_H-M   'P 1'
#
loop_
_entity.id
_entity.type
_entity.pdbx_description
1 polymer ?
#
loop_
_entity_poly.entity_id
_entity_poly.type
_entity_poly.pdbx_seq_one_letter_code
_entity_poly.pdbx_strand_id
1 'polypeptide(L)' 'MAESFGHSFTVVEVTADDLSPDQQIWIAFAKPDQALTLVLAAVPEGWTAEVVDIELGCNQRQTFETLNLNPGDVYRLK' A
#
# COMPACT_ATOMS: atom_id res chain seq x y z
N MET A 1 -8.40 3.00 -21.99
CA MET A 1 -7.32 3.94 -21.65
C MET A 1 -6.38 3.19 -20.73
N ALA A 2 -5.12 2.98 -21.13
CA ALA A 2 -4.17 2.26 -20.28
C ALA A 2 -3.61 3.25 -19.26
N GLU A 3 -4.33 3.42 -18.16
CA GLU A 3 -3.83 4.20 -17.03
C GLU A 3 -2.68 3.40 -16.41
N SER A 4 -1.45 3.83 -16.72
CA SER A 4 -0.26 3.19 -16.18
C SER A 4 -0.28 3.30 -14.65
N PHE A 5 -0.12 2.16 -13.98
CA PHE A 5 -0.09 2.03 -12.52
C PHE A 5 1.00 2.90 -11.87
N GLY A 6 1.95 3.43 -12.65
CA GLY A 6 3.11 4.17 -12.17
C GLY A 6 4.23 3.21 -11.75
N HIS A 7 5.45 3.71 -11.70
CA HIS A 7 6.64 2.98 -11.23
C HIS A 7 7.02 3.40 -9.81
N SER A 8 6.02 3.72 -8.99
CA SER A 8 6.20 4.21 -7.62
C SER A 8 5.57 3.26 -6.63
N PHE A 9 6.26 3.05 -5.51
CA PHE A 9 5.71 2.38 -4.34
C PHE A 9 4.96 3.41 -3.50
N THR A 10 3.75 3.08 -3.08
CA THR A 10 2.96 3.89 -2.15
C THR A 10 2.73 3.08 -0.88
N VAL A 11 2.97 3.71 0.26
CA VAL A 11 2.69 3.11 1.57
C VAL A 11 1.30 3.51 2.01
N VAL A 12 0.54 2.52 2.47
CA VAL A 12 -0.83 2.68 2.91
C VAL A 12 -0.92 2.08 4.30
N GLU A 13 -1.39 2.87 5.25
CA GLU A 13 -1.77 2.37 6.57
C GLU A 13 -3.23 1.97 6.52
N VAL A 14 -3.55 0.82 7.11
CA VAL A 14 -4.92 0.39 7.30
C VAL A 14 -5.21 0.23 8.77
N THR A 15 -6.39 0.67 9.18
CA THR A 15 -6.85 0.60 10.57
C THR A 15 -8.18 -0.12 10.62
N ALA A 16 -8.29 -1.13 11.48
CA ALA A 16 -9.54 -1.83 11.75
C ALA A 16 -10.53 -0.91 12.48
N ASP A 17 -11.78 -0.85 12.01
CA ASP A 17 -12.90 -0.17 12.66
C ASP A 17 -13.48 -1.06 13.78
N ASP A 18 -12.63 -1.54 14.69
CA ASP A 18 -13.05 -2.34 15.85
C ASP A 18 -12.71 -1.60 17.17
N LEU A 19 -13.28 -2.06 18.28
CA LEU A 19 -13.04 -1.51 19.62
C LEU A 19 -11.57 -1.62 20.06
N SER A 20 -10.79 -2.49 19.42
CA SER A 20 -9.33 -2.54 19.50
C SER A 20 -8.72 -2.23 18.13
N PRO A 21 -8.25 -1.00 17.88
CA PRO A 21 -7.73 -0.61 16.58
C PRO A 21 -6.46 -1.38 16.25
N ASP A 22 -6.55 -2.33 15.33
CA ASP A 22 -5.41 -3.02 14.73
C ASP A 22 -4.93 -2.18 13.54
N GLN A 23 -3.69 -1.72 13.59
CA GLN A 23 -3.06 -0.97 12.51
C GLN A 23 -2.10 -1.88 11.76
N GLN A 24 -2.23 -1.90 10.44
CA GLN A 24 -1.32 -2.64 9.56
C GLN A 24 -0.74 -1.71 8.51
N ILE A 25 0.50 -1.97 8.13
CA ILE A 25 1.16 -1.23 7.06
C ILE A 25 1.22 -2.10 5.81
N TRP A 26 0.73 -1.54 4.72
CA TRP A 26 0.70 -2.13 3.40
C TRP A 26 1.50 -1.28 2.43
N ILE A 27 2.02 -1.93 1.39
CA ILE A 27 2.69 -1.28 0.27
C ILE A 27 1.94 -1.69 -0.97
N ALA A 28 1.62 -0.74 -1.82
CA ALA A 28 1.14 -1.00 -3.17
C ALA A 28 2.18 -0.53 -4.18
N PHE A 29 2.46 -1.34 -5.20
CA PHE A 29 3.23 -0.89 -6.34
C PHE A 29 2.32 -0.21 -7.36
N ALA A 30 1.78 0.94 -6.96
CA ALA A 30 0.89 1.77 -7.74
C ALA A 30 0.94 3.23 -7.27
N LYS A 31 0.39 4.15 -8.06
CA LYS A 31 0.15 5.55 -7.66
C LYS A 31 -0.80 5.62 -6.46
N PRO A 32 -0.74 6.68 -5.62
CA PRO A 32 -1.52 6.80 -4.39
C PRO A 32 -3.02 6.50 -4.52
N ASP A 33 -3.65 7.06 -5.56
CA ASP A 33 -5.09 6.90 -5.82
C ASP A 33 -5.47 5.42 -6.07
N GLN A 34 -4.66 4.71 -6.85
CA GLN A 34 -4.85 3.29 -7.14
C GLN A 34 -4.39 2.41 -5.97
N ALA A 35 -3.35 2.82 -5.25
CA ALA A 35 -2.82 2.10 -4.09
C ALA A 35 -3.88 1.92 -3.00
N LEU A 36 -4.61 2.99 -2.68
CA LEU A 36 -5.74 2.92 -1.74
C LEU A 36 -6.76 1.88 -2.17
N THR A 37 -7.17 1.93 -3.43
CA THR A 37 -8.18 1.00 -3.97
C THR A 37 -7.70 -0.44 -3.91
N LEU A 38 -6.44 -0.71 -4.27
CA LEU A 38 -5.85 -2.05 -4.25
C LEU A 38 -5.72 -2.60 -2.82
N VAL A 39 -5.28 -1.74 -1.88
CA VAL A 39 -5.13 -2.13 -0.48
C VAL A 39 -6.49 -2.36 0.16
N LEU A 40 -7.47 -1.49 -0.07
CA LEU A 40 -8.86 -1.68 0.40
C LEU A 40 -9.49 -2.96 -0.15
N ALA A 41 -9.17 -3.35 -1.38
CA ALA A 41 -9.65 -4.60 -1.96
C ALA A 41 -8.98 -5.85 -1.36
N ALA A 42 -7.83 -5.71 -0.69
CA ALA A 42 -7.08 -6.81 -0.09
C ALA A 42 -7.33 -6.99 1.42
N VAL A 43 -7.81 -5.96 2.11
CA VAL A 43 -8.15 -6.01 3.54
C VAL A 43 -9.61 -6.44 3.76
N PRO A 44 -9.95 -6.96 4.96
CA PRO A 44 -11.33 -7.29 5.29
C PRO A 44 -12.25 -6.07 5.27
N GLU A 45 -13.55 -6.31 5.13
CA GLU A 45 -14.58 -5.28 5.30
C GLU A 45 -14.53 -4.68 6.72
N GLY A 46 -14.83 -3.39 6.86
CA GLY A 46 -14.72 -2.69 8.14
C GLY A 46 -13.30 -2.19 8.46
N TRP A 47 -12.43 -2.08 7.44
CA TRP A 47 -11.11 -1.48 7.58
C TRP A 47 -11.07 -0.15 6.81
N THR A 48 -10.34 0.81 7.36
CA THR A 48 -10.09 2.11 6.72
C THR A 48 -8.65 2.13 6.22
N ALA A 49 -8.40 2.69 5.03
CA ALA A 49 -7.07 2.82 4.46
C ALA A 49 -6.71 4.30 4.25
N GLU A 50 -5.48 4.67 4.57
CA GLU A 50 -4.94 6.01 4.39
C GLU A 50 -3.54 5.95 3.77
N VAL A 51 -3.27 6.83 2.81
CA VAL A 51 -1.92 6.94 2.22
C VAL A 51 -1.02 7.63 3.22
N VAL A 52 0.07 6.96 3.56
CA VAL A 52 1.12 7.55 4.37
C VAL A 52 2.09 8.24 3.41
N ASP A 53 2.03 9.58 3.36
CA ASP A 53 2.97 10.41 2.61
C ASP A 53 4.33 10.39 3.31
N ILE A 54 5.06 9.29 3.13
CA ILE A 54 6.45 9.16 3.53
C ILE A 54 7.32 9.13 2.28
N GLU A 55 8.32 10.00 2.25
CA GLU A 55 9.36 9.91 1.24
C GLU A 55 10.15 8.62 1.46
N LEU A 56 9.92 7.65 0.58
CA LEU A 56 10.65 6.39 0.58
C LEU A 56 12.13 6.64 0.29
N GLY A 57 12.91 6.64 1.37
CA GLY A 57 14.36 6.74 1.31
C GLY A 57 14.95 5.62 0.43
N CYS A 58 16.14 5.85 -0.11
CA CYS A 58 16.82 4.93 -1.03
C CYS A 58 16.86 3.47 -0.50
N ASN A 59 17.04 3.31 0.82
CA ASN A 59 17.09 2.00 1.48
C ASN A 59 15.73 1.26 1.48
N GLN A 60 14.62 1.98 1.64
CA GLN A 60 13.27 1.40 1.61
C GLN A 60 12.88 1.01 0.20
N ARG A 61 13.18 1.86 -0.79
CA ARG A 61 12.99 1.51 -2.22
C ARG A 61 13.71 0.22 -2.59
N GLN A 62 14.99 0.09 -2.23
CA GLN A 62 15.76 -1.12 -2.52
C GLN A 62 15.19 -2.37 -1.83
N THR A 63 14.64 -2.20 -0.62
CA THR A 63 13.93 -3.28 0.09
C THR A 63 12.68 -3.71 -0.69
N PHE A 64 11.91 -2.76 -1.23
CA PHE A 64 10.70 -3.06 -1.99
C PHE A 64 10.98 -3.57 -3.40
N GLU A 65 12.06 -3.12 -4.04
CA GLU A 65 12.56 -3.69 -5.29
C GLU A 65 12.97 -5.15 -5.10
N THR A 66 13.50 -5.51 -3.93
CA THR A 66 13.80 -6.91 -3.58
C THR A 66 12.55 -7.78 -3.40
N LEU A 67 11.40 -7.18 -3.07
CA LEU A 67 10.11 -7.90 -3.01
C LEU A 67 9.62 -8.30 -4.41
N ASN A 68 10.24 -7.79 -5.48
CA ASN A 68 9.95 -8.13 -6.88
C ASN A 68 8.44 -8.04 -7.22
N LEU A 69 7.80 -6.99 -6.67
CA LEU A 69 6.37 -6.72 -6.83
C LEU A 69 6.06 -6.26 -8.26
N ASN A 70 4.93 -6.72 -8.79
CA ASN A 70 4.44 -6.28 -10.10
C ASN A 70 3.56 -5.03 -9.94
N PRO A 71 3.46 -4.17 -10.97
CA PRO A 71 2.57 -3.02 -10.91
C PRO A 71 1.12 -3.48 -10.65
N GLY A 72 0.51 -2.93 -9.61
CA GLY A 72 -0.81 -3.34 -9.11
C GLY A 72 -0.79 -4.39 -7.99
N ASP A 73 0.39 -4.90 -7.61
CA ASP A 73 0.55 -5.81 -6.48
C ASP A 73 0.54 -5.06 -5.14
N VAL A 74 0.09 -5.75 -4.10
CA VAL A 74 0.01 -5.23 -2.72
C VAL A 74 0.67 -6.20 -1.75
N TYR A 75 1.46 -5.64 -0.84
CA TYR A 75 2.24 -6.41 0.11
C TYR A 75 2.05 -5.89 1.53
N ARG A 76 1.74 -6.78 2.47
CA ARG A 76 1.62 -6.45 3.89
C ARG A 76 2.99 -6.53 4.58
N LEU A 77 3.44 -5.42 5.16
CA LEU A 77 4.68 -5.35 5.94
C LEU A 77 4.51 -5.88 7.35
N LYS A 78 3.48 -5.42 8.06
CA LYS A 78 3.25 -5.75 9.47
C LYS A 78 1.83 -5.43 9.89
#